data_AF-A0A9E4AH22-F1
#
_entry.id   AF-A0A9E4AH22-F1
#
_cell.length_a   1.000
_cell.length_b   1.000
_cell.length_c   1.000
_cell.angle_alpha   90.00
_cell.angle_beta   90.00
_cell.angle_gamma   90.00
#
_symmetry.space_group_name_H-M   'P 1'
#
loop_
_entity.id
_entity.type
_entity.pdbx_description
1 polymer ?
#
loop_
_entity_poly.entity_id
_entity_poly.type
_entity_poly.pdbx_seq_one_letter_code
_entity_poly.pdbx_strand_id
1 'polypeptide(L)'
;MATISQRFSTESMLNAAIENMEENELGEVQHLPSIGNLKRKLKAQIHPDADYIELSIELTETEGGERNAALVVNQLARDMQTLRSENEKTRWATHQRLLKQKREDVDKEILKLTDEILEFVRENGSPETWYPQLTSLLEQNRNLQERLGISEQALHAARRRLTHLQTQQKNLPKQSQISETQNHNPIWIFLQEKLVNLESQRTGDAEKAGKSSHELSGLNAQIDEIQKQSDSIPQMATAITYGTSPHYTYIQNELIELPPTVESYENETEQLKKEKQKAYSQLRELLRQIPENQHTFTQLRAKIELAGTLKEEIEKRYLESEIISAESNVTASQKGGIEIVDVAVPRKVPVSPQFKLIVILAGVVGLCLGVTLALLIEYFKSFPNSLQN
;
A
#
# COMPACT_ATOMS: atom_id res chain seq x y z
N MET A 1 12.27 -24.73 -41.87
CA MET A 1 12.05 -25.16 -43.27
C MET A 1 12.51 -26.59 -43.55
N ALA A 2 13.65 -27.06 -43.04
CA ALA A 2 14.15 -28.44 -43.24
C ALA A 2 13.15 -29.57 -42.92
N THR A 3 12.32 -29.39 -41.90
CA THR A 3 11.26 -30.33 -41.51
C THR A 3 10.03 -30.30 -42.44
N ILE A 4 9.84 -29.22 -43.21
CA ILE A 4 8.69 -29.08 -44.13
C ILE A 4 9.01 -29.79 -45.46
N SER A 5 10.21 -29.61 -46.02
CA SER A 5 10.64 -30.33 -47.23
C SER A 5 10.64 -31.85 -47.03
N GLN A 6 11.08 -32.33 -45.87
CA GLN A 6 11.06 -33.75 -45.54
C GLN A 6 9.63 -34.32 -45.48
N ARG A 7 8.66 -33.54 -44.97
CA ARG A 7 7.26 -33.97 -44.89
C ARG A 7 6.62 -34.17 -46.27
N PHE A 8 6.97 -33.35 -47.26
CA PHE A 8 6.51 -33.55 -48.66
C PHE A 8 6.89 -34.92 -49.23
N SER A 9 8.00 -35.51 -48.79
CA SER A 9 8.50 -36.82 -49.24
C SER A 9 8.03 -38.02 -48.40
N THR A 10 7.14 -37.80 -47.43
CA THR A 10 6.63 -38.90 -46.59
C THR A 10 5.57 -39.72 -47.33
N GLU A 11 5.55 -41.03 -47.07
CA GLU A 11 4.56 -41.94 -47.67
C GLU A 11 3.13 -41.54 -47.30
N SER A 12 2.91 -41.07 -46.07
CA SER A 12 1.59 -40.58 -45.63
C SER A 12 1.11 -39.37 -46.43
N MET A 13 1.99 -38.41 -46.76
CA MET A 13 1.60 -37.22 -47.56
C MET A 13 1.36 -37.58 -49.02
N LEU A 14 2.15 -38.48 -49.58
CA LEU A 14 1.98 -38.95 -50.95
C LEU A 14 0.71 -39.79 -51.11
N ASN A 15 0.39 -40.65 -50.14
CA ASN A 15 -0.87 -41.40 -50.13
C ASN A 15 -2.07 -40.47 -50.07
N ALA A 16 -2.07 -39.50 -49.15
CA ALA A 16 -3.15 -38.52 -49.04
C ALA A 16 -3.34 -37.72 -50.33
N ALA A 17 -2.24 -37.31 -50.98
CA ALA A 17 -2.31 -36.59 -52.26
C ALA A 17 -2.90 -37.42 -53.39
N ILE A 18 -2.58 -38.72 -53.46
CA ILE A 18 -3.13 -39.62 -54.49
C ILE A 18 -4.61 -39.90 -54.22
N GLU A 19 -4.97 -40.20 -52.97
CA GLU A 19 -6.35 -40.46 -52.53
C GLU A 19 -7.25 -39.24 -52.81
N ASN A 20 -6.78 -38.03 -52.45
CA ASN A 20 -7.50 -36.79 -52.74
C ASN A 20 -7.59 -36.48 -54.25
N MET A 21 -6.63 -36.91 -55.07
CA MET A 21 -6.71 -36.76 -56.53
C MET A 21 -7.75 -37.71 -57.13
N GLU A 22 -7.82 -38.95 -56.64
CA GLU A 22 -8.77 -39.97 -57.07
C GLU A 22 -10.21 -39.60 -56.66
N GLU A 23 -10.41 -39.05 -55.45
CA GLU A 23 -11.72 -38.63 -54.95
C GLU A 23 -12.27 -37.37 -55.64
N ASN A 24 -11.40 -36.42 -56.04
CA ASN A 24 -11.84 -35.15 -56.62
C ASN A 24 -12.11 -35.20 -58.14
N GLU A 25 -12.10 -36.38 -58.77
CA GLU A 25 -12.28 -36.59 -60.22
C GLU A 25 -11.45 -35.59 -61.06
N LEU A 26 -10.24 -35.24 -60.62
CA LEU A 26 -9.38 -34.27 -61.28
C LEU A 26 -8.75 -34.86 -62.56
N GLY A 27 -9.60 -35.11 -63.55
CA GLY A 27 -9.27 -35.71 -64.84
C GLY A 27 -9.07 -37.22 -64.77
N GLU A 28 -9.17 -37.88 -65.91
CA GLU A 28 -8.83 -39.29 -66.10
C GLU A 28 -7.37 -39.55 -65.66
N VAL A 29 -7.15 -39.82 -64.37
CA VAL A 29 -5.85 -40.19 -63.80
C VAL A 29 -5.57 -41.63 -64.25
N GLN A 30 -5.18 -41.80 -65.51
CA GLN A 30 -4.76 -43.09 -66.03
C GLN A 30 -3.33 -43.36 -65.57
N HIS A 31 -3.19 -44.38 -64.72
CA HIS A 31 -1.93 -45.03 -64.33
C HIS A 31 -0.92 -44.13 -63.61
N LEU A 32 -1.17 -43.88 -62.31
CA LEU A 32 -0.13 -43.36 -61.42
C LEU A 32 0.88 -44.47 -61.06
N PRO A 33 2.17 -44.14 -60.94
CA PRO A 33 3.16 -45.09 -60.44
C PRO A 33 2.97 -45.33 -58.94
N SER A 34 3.51 -46.45 -58.44
CA SER A 34 3.43 -46.75 -57.01
C SER A 34 4.06 -45.66 -56.14
N ILE A 35 3.57 -45.50 -54.92
CA ILE A 35 4.04 -44.49 -53.96
C ILE A 35 5.55 -44.56 -53.73
N GLY A 36 6.12 -45.78 -53.68
CA GLY A 36 7.57 -45.98 -53.56
C GLY A 36 8.37 -45.50 -54.78
N ASN A 37 7.76 -45.46 -55.97
CA ASN A 37 8.36 -44.86 -57.18
C ASN A 37 8.24 -43.35 -57.16
N LEU A 38 7.07 -42.81 -56.77
CA LEU A 38 6.84 -41.38 -56.63
C LEU A 38 7.79 -40.76 -55.61
N LYS A 39 7.97 -41.39 -54.44
CA LYS A 39 8.90 -40.95 -53.39
C LYS A 39 10.35 -40.84 -53.88
N ARG A 40 10.78 -41.73 -54.78
CA ARG A 40 12.13 -41.72 -55.35
C ARG A 40 12.31 -40.65 -56.43
N LYS A 41 11.23 -40.27 -57.11
CA LYS A 41 11.20 -39.30 -58.22
C LYS A 41 10.87 -37.88 -57.77
N LEU A 42 10.24 -37.71 -56.61
CA LEU A 42 9.93 -36.41 -56.01
C LEU A 42 11.19 -35.78 -55.41
N LYS A 43 11.45 -34.52 -55.78
CA LYS A 43 12.52 -33.69 -55.23
C LYS A 43 11.88 -32.47 -54.57
N ALA A 44 12.11 -32.31 -53.27
CA ALA A 44 11.73 -31.12 -52.50
C ALA A 44 13.01 -30.39 -52.07
N GLN A 45 13.37 -29.31 -52.78
CA GLN A 45 14.57 -28.53 -52.52
C GLN A 45 14.21 -27.24 -51.75
N ILE A 46 14.99 -26.92 -50.73
CA ILE A 46 14.85 -25.68 -49.98
C ILE A 46 15.84 -24.69 -50.55
N HIS A 47 15.37 -23.50 -50.90
CA HIS A 47 16.21 -22.37 -51.27
C HIS A 47 16.22 -21.37 -50.09
N PRO A 48 17.15 -21.52 -49.13
CA PRO A 48 17.14 -20.75 -47.88
C PRO A 48 17.34 -19.25 -48.11
N ASP A 49 17.99 -18.86 -49.20
CA ASP A 49 18.25 -17.45 -49.53
C ASP A 49 17.01 -16.70 -50.03
N ALA A 50 15.94 -17.42 -50.38
CA ALA A 50 14.73 -16.86 -51.00
C ALA A 50 13.41 -17.37 -50.37
N ASP A 51 13.49 -18.09 -49.25
CA ASP A 51 12.34 -18.55 -48.46
C ASP A 51 11.24 -19.34 -49.22
N TYR A 52 11.58 -20.00 -50.33
CA TYR A 52 10.68 -20.91 -51.05
C TYR A 52 11.16 -22.36 -51.06
N ILE A 53 10.18 -23.27 -51.20
CA ILE A 53 10.41 -24.71 -51.37
C ILE A 53 10.03 -25.05 -52.81
N GLU A 54 10.99 -25.58 -53.56
CA GLU A 54 10.76 -26.07 -54.91
C GLU A 54 10.36 -27.54 -54.87
N LEU A 55 9.20 -27.84 -55.42
CA LEU A 55 8.67 -29.19 -55.58
C LEU A 55 8.73 -29.58 -57.05
N SER A 56 9.45 -30.67 -57.37
CA SER A 56 9.53 -31.19 -58.72
C SER A 56 9.40 -32.71 -58.74
N ILE A 57 8.72 -33.23 -59.76
CA ILE A 57 8.57 -34.66 -59.99
C ILE A 57 8.76 -34.98 -61.48
N GLU A 58 9.40 -36.10 -61.76
CA GLU A 58 9.67 -36.58 -63.11
C GLU A 58 8.87 -37.87 -63.36
N LEU A 59 7.90 -37.84 -64.26
CA LEU A 59 7.07 -39.00 -64.64
C LEU A 59 7.29 -39.39 -66.10
N THR A 60 7.19 -40.68 -66.42
CA THR A 60 7.24 -41.18 -67.80
C THR A 60 5.89 -41.02 -68.50
N GLU A 61 5.85 -41.09 -69.83
CA GLU A 61 4.59 -41.03 -70.60
C GLU A 61 3.59 -42.13 -70.18
N THR A 62 4.09 -43.31 -69.84
CA THR A 62 3.30 -44.45 -69.33
C THR A 62 2.72 -44.22 -67.93
N GLU A 63 3.27 -43.26 -67.18
CA GLU A 63 2.83 -42.83 -65.85
C GLU A 63 1.94 -41.57 -65.94
N GLY A 64 1.46 -41.24 -67.15
CA GLY A 64 0.64 -40.08 -67.49
C GLY A 64 1.40 -38.76 -67.65
N GLY A 65 2.74 -38.82 -67.73
CA GLY A 65 3.61 -37.77 -68.25
C GLY A 65 3.48 -36.41 -67.56
N GLU A 66 3.58 -35.34 -68.37
CA GLU A 66 3.62 -33.95 -67.91
C GLU A 66 2.38 -33.51 -67.13
N ARG A 67 1.20 -34.05 -67.48
CA ARG A 67 -0.08 -33.68 -66.87
C ARG A 67 -0.20 -34.24 -65.46
N ASN A 68 0.06 -35.54 -65.30
CA ASN A 68 0.04 -36.16 -63.98
C ASN A 68 1.11 -35.58 -63.06
N ALA A 69 2.30 -35.25 -63.60
CA ALA A 69 3.36 -34.63 -62.83
C ALA A 69 2.95 -33.28 -62.23
N ALA A 70 2.32 -32.42 -63.04
CA ALA A 70 1.81 -31.12 -62.59
C ALA A 70 0.67 -31.27 -61.56
N LEU A 71 -0.26 -32.19 -61.80
CA LEU A 71 -1.38 -32.44 -60.88
C LEU A 71 -0.89 -32.93 -59.51
N VAL A 72 0.02 -33.91 -59.48
CA VAL A 72 0.58 -34.46 -58.24
C VAL A 72 1.29 -33.38 -57.41
N VAL A 73 2.12 -32.54 -58.04
CA VAL A 73 2.83 -31.47 -57.32
C VAL A 73 1.86 -30.42 -56.76
N ASN A 74 0.88 -30.00 -57.56
CA ASN A 74 -0.12 -29.03 -57.12
C ASN A 74 -1.01 -29.56 -56.00
N GLN A 75 -1.42 -30.84 -56.08
CA GLN A 75 -2.20 -31.46 -55.01
C GLN A 75 -1.37 -31.58 -53.73
N LEU A 76 -0.12 -32.05 -53.83
CA LEU A 76 0.77 -32.19 -52.68
C LEU A 76 0.98 -30.84 -51.95
N ALA A 77 1.08 -29.74 -52.69
CA ALA A 77 1.15 -28.40 -52.12
C ALA A 77 -0.13 -28.01 -51.37
N ARG A 78 -1.32 -28.27 -51.95
CA ARG A 78 -2.62 -27.99 -51.33
C ARG A 78 -2.88 -28.84 -50.08
N ASP A 79 -2.49 -30.10 -50.11
CA ASP A 79 -2.66 -31.01 -48.99
C ASP A 79 -1.72 -30.65 -47.84
N MET A 80 -0.49 -30.21 -48.14
CA MET A 80 0.40 -29.66 -47.13
C MET A 80 -0.16 -28.37 -46.51
N GLN A 81 -0.70 -27.45 -47.31
CA GLN A 81 -1.39 -26.26 -46.81
C GLN A 81 -2.54 -26.64 -45.86
N THR A 82 -3.33 -27.65 -46.23
CA THR A 82 -4.48 -28.12 -45.42
C THR A 82 -4.03 -28.76 -44.12
N LEU A 83 -3.12 -29.74 -44.18
CA LEU A 83 -2.58 -30.41 -43.00
C LEU A 83 -1.91 -29.43 -42.04
N ARG A 84 -1.19 -28.43 -42.57
CA ARG A 84 -0.54 -27.44 -41.72
C ARG A 84 -1.55 -26.47 -41.10
N SER A 85 -2.56 -26.04 -41.86
CA SER A 85 -3.65 -25.22 -41.33
C SER A 85 -4.41 -25.93 -40.21
N GLU A 86 -4.69 -27.21 -40.34
CA GLU A 86 -5.33 -28.01 -39.29
C GLU A 86 -4.44 -28.10 -38.04
N ASN A 87 -3.15 -28.41 -38.20
CA ASN A 87 -2.20 -28.45 -37.09
C ASN A 87 -2.08 -27.09 -36.38
N GLU A 88 -2.05 -25.98 -37.13
CA GLU A 88 -2.03 -24.63 -36.58
C GLU A 88 -3.34 -24.34 -35.83
N LYS A 89 -4.51 -24.66 -36.40
CA LYS A 89 -5.81 -24.54 -35.71
C LYS A 89 -5.85 -25.33 -34.39
N THR A 90 -5.36 -26.57 -34.38
CA THR A 90 -5.30 -27.38 -33.15
C THR A 90 -4.36 -26.75 -32.10
N ARG A 91 -3.20 -26.24 -32.54
CA ARG A 91 -2.26 -25.54 -31.65
C ARG A 91 -2.87 -24.27 -31.07
N TRP A 92 -3.53 -23.44 -31.89
CA TRP A 92 -4.22 -22.23 -31.45
C TRP A 92 -5.35 -22.54 -30.48
N ALA A 93 -6.20 -23.53 -30.77
CA ALA A 93 -7.27 -23.96 -29.87
C ALA A 93 -6.72 -24.46 -28.53
N THR A 94 -5.58 -25.16 -28.55
CA THR A 94 -4.91 -25.62 -27.31
C THR A 94 -4.33 -24.44 -26.52
N HIS A 95 -3.70 -23.50 -27.20
CA HIS A 95 -3.14 -22.30 -26.59
C HIS A 95 -4.23 -21.41 -25.97
N GLN A 96 -5.32 -21.14 -26.70
CA GLN A 96 -6.47 -20.39 -26.20
C GLN A 96 -7.13 -21.07 -25.00
N ARG A 97 -7.26 -22.41 -25.02
CA ARG A 97 -7.77 -23.17 -23.88
C ARG A 97 -6.88 -22.99 -22.65
N LEU A 98 -5.56 -23.05 -22.82
CA LEU A 98 -4.60 -22.83 -21.74
C LEU A 98 -4.69 -21.41 -21.18
N LEU A 99 -4.77 -20.38 -22.05
CA LEU A 99 -4.95 -18.99 -21.62
C LEU A 99 -6.27 -18.79 -20.87
N LYS A 100 -7.36 -19.37 -21.36
CA LYS A 100 -8.66 -19.33 -20.69
C LYS A 100 -8.61 -19.99 -19.32
N GLN A 101 -7.98 -21.16 -19.20
CA GLN A 101 -7.81 -21.83 -17.90
C GLN A 101 -6.97 -20.97 -16.95
N LYS A 102 -5.85 -20.41 -17.42
CA LYS A 102 -5.01 -19.53 -16.61
C LYS A 102 -5.74 -18.27 -16.15
N ARG A 103 -6.59 -17.69 -16.99
CA ARG A 103 -7.46 -16.60 -16.59
C ARG A 103 -8.39 -17.01 -15.45
N GLU A 104 -9.08 -18.14 -15.58
CA GLU A 104 -10.00 -18.63 -14.54
C GLU A 104 -9.27 -18.92 -13.21
N ASP A 105 -8.03 -19.43 -13.28
CA ASP A 105 -7.20 -19.67 -12.11
C ASP A 105 -6.81 -18.35 -11.42
N VAL A 106 -6.36 -17.35 -12.19
CA VAL A 106 -6.00 -16.02 -11.66
C VAL A 106 -7.22 -15.29 -11.10
N ASP A 107 -8.40 -15.42 -11.72
CA ASP A 107 -9.64 -14.84 -11.19
C ASP A 107 -10.01 -15.43 -9.83
N LYS A 108 -9.88 -16.76 -9.66
CA LYS A 108 -10.08 -17.41 -8.35
C LYS A 108 -9.05 -16.95 -7.32
N GLU A 109 -7.80 -16.78 -7.74
CA GLU A 109 -6.74 -16.27 -6.86
C GLU A 109 -7.02 -14.83 -6.41
N ILE A 110 -7.44 -13.94 -7.31
CA ILE A 110 -7.84 -12.57 -6.99
C ILE A 110 -9.00 -12.56 -6.00
N LEU A 111 -10.04 -13.38 -6.23
CA LEU A 111 -11.18 -13.48 -5.31
C LEU A 111 -10.74 -13.94 -3.92
N LYS A 112 -9.91 -14.98 -3.85
CA LYS A 112 -9.37 -15.48 -2.60
C LYS A 112 -8.55 -14.42 -1.86
N LEU A 113 -7.63 -13.74 -2.55
CA LEU A 113 -6.80 -12.68 -1.96
C LEU A 113 -7.66 -11.48 -1.52
N THR A 114 -8.75 -11.19 -2.25
CA THR A 114 -9.71 -10.15 -1.89
C THR A 114 -10.46 -10.52 -0.61
N ASP A 115 -10.88 -11.76 -0.46
CA ASP A 115 -11.50 -12.24 0.79
C ASP A 115 -10.50 -12.20 1.95
N GLU A 116 -9.26 -12.64 1.73
CA GLU A 116 -8.18 -12.60 2.73
C GLU A 116 -7.89 -11.16 3.19
N ILE A 117 -7.80 -10.18 2.28
CA ILE A 117 -7.57 -8.77 2.67
C ILE A 117 -8.78 -8.16 3.38
N LEU A 118 -10.01 -8.54 2.99
CA LEU A 118 -11.23 -8.05 3.65
C LEU A 118 -11.42 -8.64 5.05
N GLU A 119 -11.06 -9.91 5.25
CA GLU A 119 -11.01 -10.54 6.57
C GLU A 119 -9.95 -9.85 7.44
N PHE A 120 -8.74 -9.67 6.92
CA PHE A 120 -7.68 -8.95 7.61
C PHE A 120 -8.11 -7.53 8.03
N VAL A 121 -8.76 -6.78 7.14
CA VAL A 121 -9.26 -5.42 7.44
C VAL A 121 -10.36 -5.42 8.50
N ARG A 122 -11.21 -6.46 8.54
CA ARG A 122 -12.27 -6.58 9.56
C ARG A 122 -11.70 -6.87 10.95
N GLU A 123 -10.68 -7.70 11.04
CA GLU A 123 -10.08 -8.09 12.32
C GLU A 123 -9.08 -7.05 12.84
N ASN A 124 -8.22 -6.56 11.96
CA ASN A 124 -7.06 -5.76 12.34
C ASN A 124 -7.22 -4.28 11.97
N GLY A 125 -8.16 -3.93 11.11
CA GLY A 125 -8.32 -2.58 10.55
C GLY A 125 -7.49 -2.37 9.28
N SER A 126 -7.49 -1.12 8.81
CA SER A 126 -6.69 -0.66 7.67
C SER A 126 -5.93 0.62 8.01
N PRO A 127 -4.96 1.05 7.18
CA PRO A 127 -4.23 2.31 7.38
C PRO A 127 -5.16 3.52 7.58
N GLU A 128 -6.29 3.54 6.89
CA GLU A 128 -7.34 4.57 6.98
C GLU A 128 -8.03 4.60 8.35
N THR A 129 -7.94 3.52 9.13
CA THR A 129 -8.46 3.45 10.51
C THR A 129 -7.38 3.64 11.56
N TRP A 130 -6.19 3.06 11.35
CA TRP A 130 -5.09 3.10 12.32
C TRP A 130 -4.54 4.51 12.53
N TYR A 131 -4.28 5.25 11.45
CA TYR A 131 -3.68 6.58 11.57
C TYR A 131 -4.61 7.60 12.23
N PRO A 132 -5.93 7.66 11.91
CA PRO A 132 -6.85 8.51 12.65
C PRO A 132 -6.97 8.10 14.12
N GLN A 133 -7.02 6.79 14.43
CA GLN A 133 -7.07 6.31 15.81
C GLN A 133 -5.81 6.68 16.59
N LEU A 134 -4.63 6.52 15.97
CA LEU A 134 -3.36 6.94 16.54
C LEU A 134 -3.32 8.44 16.80
N THR A 135 -3.76 9.24 15.83
CA THR A 135 -3.81 10.71 15.95
C THR A 135 -4.75 11.13 17.08
N SER A 136 -5.93 10.51 17.16
CA SER A 136 -6.89 10.76 18.23
C SER A 136 -6.33 10.41 19.62
N LEU A 137 -5.64 9.28 19.76
CA LEU A 137 -5.00 8.89 21.03
C LEU A 137 -3.84 9.81 21.40
N LEU A 138 -3.05 10.26 20.43
CA LEU A 138 -1.97 11.24 20.65
C LEU A 138 -2.53 12.57 21.13
N GLU A 139 -3.61 13.05 20.50
CA GLU A 139 -4.28 14.29 20.89
C GLU A 139 -4.94 14.17 22.27
N GLN A 140 -5.61 13.05 22.55
CA GLN A 140 -6.15 12.75 23.87
C GLN A 140 -5.04 12.76 24.93
N ASN A 141 -3.91 12.11 24.67
CA ASN A 141 -2.78 12.06 25.60
C ASN A 141 -2.15 13.45 25.82
N ARG A 142 -2.06 14.28 24.77
CA ARG A 142 -1.62 15.67 24.86
C ARG A 142 -2.56 16.49 25.75
N ASN A 143 -3.87 16.39 25.52
CA ASN A 143 -4.88 17.09 26.32
C ASN A 143 -4.89 16.63 27.77
N LEU A 144 -4.75 15.33 28.04
CA LEU A 144 -4.60 14.80 29.40
C LEU A 144 -3.33 15.30 30.08
N GLN A 145 -2.22 15.41 29.35
CA GLN A 145 -0.96 15.94 29.88
C GLN A 145 -1.06 17.43 30.22
N GLU A 146 -1.72 18.23 29.39
CA GLU A 146 -1.97 19.64 29.68
C GLU A 146 -2.87 19.81 30.91
N ARG A 147 -4.01 19.10 30.96
CA ARG A 147 -4.93 19.14 32.11
C ARG A 147 -4.25 18.68 33.40
N LEU A 148 -3.43 17.64 33.33
CA LEU A 148 -2.64 17.18 34.47
C LEU A 148 -1.68 18.27 34.95
N GLY A 149 -0.96 18.92 34.04
CA GLY A 149 -0.05 20.03 34.40
C GLY A 149 -0.78 21.20 35.07
N ILE A 150 -1.96 21.57 34.56
CA ILE A 150 -2.80 22.63 35.16
C ILE A 150 -3.26 22.23 36.57
N SER A 151 -3.77 21.00 36.74
CA SER A 151 -4.25 20.51 38.04
C SER A 151 -3.10 20.37 39.06
N GLU A 152 -1.93 19.87 38.64
CA GLU A 152 -0.73 19.79 39.48
C GLU A 152 -0.27 21.19 39.92
N GLN A 153 -0.26 22.18 39.01
CA GLN A 153 0.09 23.56 39.34
C GLN A 153 -0.91 24.18 40.33
N ALA A 154 -2.22 23.96 40.13
CA ALA A 154 -3.26 24.43 41.03
C ALA A 154 -3.14 23.79 42.42
N LEU A 155 -2.88 22.48 42.48
CA LEU A 155 -2.63 21.75 43.71
C LEU A 155 -1.40 22.30 44.45
N HIS A 156 -0.30 22.51 43.74
CA HIS A 156 0.92 23.08 44.31
C HIS A 156 0.66 24.49 44.87
N ALA A 157 -0.05 25.34 44.14
CA ALA A 157 -0.41 26.69 44.60
C ALA A 157 -1.30 26.65 45.85
N ALA A 158 -2.34 25.81 45.86
CA ALA A 158 -3.26 25.65 46.98
C ALA A 158 -2.54 25.14 48.24
N ARG A 159 -1.68 24.12 48.11
CA ARG A 159 -0.85 23.60 49.23
C ARG A 159 0.11 24.66 49.79
N ARG A 160 0.72 25.47 48.92
CA ARG A 160 1.60 26.57 49.35
C ARG A 160 0.83 27.66 50.09
N ARG A 161 -0.36 28.04 49.59
CA ARG A 161 -1.25 29.00 50.27
C ARG A 161 -1.72 28.47 51.62
N LEU A 162 -2.10 27.19 51.72
CA LEU A 162 -2.46 26.54 52.98
C LEU A 162 -1.31 26.65 54.00
N THR A 163 -0.11 26.26 53.58
CA THR A 163 1.08 26.30 54.44
C THR A 163 1.42 27.73 54.88
N HIS A 164 1.28 28.70 53.99
CA HIS A 164 1.51 30.11 54.27
C HIS A 164 0.52 30.65 55.30
N LEU A 165 -0.78 30.42 55.10
CA LEU A 165 -1.84 30.87 56.01
C LEU A 165 -1.72 30.19 57.38
N GLN A 166 -1.41 28.89 57.43
CA GLN A 166 -1.13 28.19 58.69
C GLN A 166 0.05 28.80 59.45
N THR A 167 1.09 29.24 58.73
CA THR A 167 2.25 29.90 59.33
C THR A 167 1.90 31.30 59.83
N GLN A 168 1.13 32.07 59.05
CA GLN A 168 0.66 33.40 59.45
C GLN A 168 -0.25 33.33 60.68
N GLN A 169 -1.19 32.38 60.73
CA GLN A 169 -2.11 32.21 61.86
C GLN A 169 -1.38 31.96 63.17
N LYS A 170 -0.28 31.18 63.16
CA LYS A 170 0.55 30.91 64.34
C LYS A 170 1.20 32.17 64.92
N ASN A 171 1.47 33.17 64.08
CA ASN A 171 2.17 34.40 64.46
C ASN A 171 1.21 35.56 64.77
N LEU A 172 -0.10 35.37 64.62
CA LEU A 172 -1.11 36.43 64.81
C LEU A 172 -1.78 36.35 66.19
N PRO A 173 -1.94 37.49 66.88
CA PRO A 173 -2.67 37.51 68.14
C PRO A 173 -4.16 37.26 67.89
N LYS A 174 -4.75 36.35 68.68
CA LYS A 174 -6.19 36.00 68.60
C LYS A 174 -7.09 37.18 68.95
N GLN A 175 -6.64 38.05 69.84
CA GLN A 175 -7.36 39.23 70.29
C GLN A 175 -6.59 40.49 69.89
N SER A 176 -7.30 41.50 69.42
CA SER A 176 -6.77 42.83 69.16
C SER A 176 -7.65 43.87 69.86
N GLN A 177 -7.07 45.04 70.13
CA GLN A 177 -7.82 46.20 70.59
C GLN A 177 -8.80 46.62 69.48
N ILE A 178 -10.09 46.68 69.81
CA ILE A 178 -11.18 47.03 68.87
C ILE A 178 -11.51 48.52 68.97
N SER A 179 -11.50 49.07 70.18
CA SER A 179 -11.75 50.49 70.41
C SER A 179 -11.03 50.99 71.65
N GLU A 180 -10.70 52.28 71.60
CA GLU A 180 -10.28 53.07 72.74
C GLU A 180 -11.31 54.17 72.93
N THR A 181 -11.90 54.25 74.12
CA THR A 181 -12.86 55.31 74.45
C THR A 181 -12.31 56.09 75.64
N GLN A 182 -12.08 57.39 75.42
CA GLN A 182 -11.72 58.31 76.48
C GLN A 182 -13.00 58.86 77.08
N ASN A 183 -13.30 58.45 78.31
CA ASN A 183 -14.42 58.98 79.07
C ASN A 183 -13.89 59.72 80.30
N HIS A 184 -14.71 60.62 80.83
CA HIS A 184 -14.40 61.24 82.12
C HIS A 184 -14.27 60.15 83.18
N ASN A 185 -13.24 60.25 84.00
CA ASN A 185 -13.00 59.30 85.07
C ASN A 185 -14.17 59.39 86.09
N PRO A 186 -14.91 58.30 86.35
CA PRO A 186 -16.07 58.34 87.25
C PRO A 186 -15.69 58.76 88.68
N ILE A 187 -14.46 58.48 89.10
CA ILE A 187 -13.95 58.90 90.41
C ILE A 187 -13.70 60.41 90.42
N TRP A 188 -13.17 60.96 89.32
CA TRP A 188 -12.98 62.41 89.17
C TRP A 188 -14.32 63.16 89.16
N ILE A 189 -15.33 62.66 88.41
CA ILE A 189 -16.69 63.24 88.41
C ILE A 189 -17.28 63.24 89.82
N PHE A 190 -17.16 62.12 90.54
CA PHE A 190 -17.65 62.00 91.91
C PHE A 190 -16.97 62.98 92.88
N LEU A 191 -15.65 63.16 92.76
CA LEU A 191 -14.92 64.14 93.56
C LEU A 191 -15.33 65.57 93.22
N GLN A 192 -15.56 65.88 91.95
CA GLN A 192 -16.03 67.20 91.52
C GLN A 192 -17.43 67.52 92.07
N GLU A 193 -18.35 66.57 92.04
CA GLU A 193 -19.68 66.71 92.63
C GLU A 193 -19.61 66.93 94.15
N LYS A 194 -18.75 66.16 94.83
CA LYS A 194 -18.51 66.32 96.27
C LYS A 194 -17.91 67.68 96.61
N LEU A 195 -17.02 68.19 95.76
CA LEU A 195 -16.40 69.50 95.90
C LEU A 195 -17.44 70.62 95.75
N VAL A 196 -18.28 70.57 94.71
CA VAL A 196 -19.38 71.52 94.51
C VAL A 196 -20.35 71.52 95.69
N ASN A 197 -20.68 70.35 96.24
CA ASN A 197 -21.55 70.25 97.43
C ASN A 197 -20.91 70.88 98.67
N LEU A 198 -19.61 70.65 98.90
CA LEU A 198 -18.88 71.25 100.02
C LEU A 198 -18.67 72.77 99.87
N GLU A 199 -18.43 73.26 98.65
CA GLU A 199 -18.35 74.69 98.36
C GLU A 199 -19.70 75.40 98.56
N SER A 200 -20.79 74.74 98.14
CA SER A 200 -22.16 75.21 98.39
C SER A 200 -22.46 75.27 99.89
N GLN A 201 -22.11 74.22 100.64
CA GLN A 201 -22.26 74.17 102.09
C GLN A 201 -21.41 75.25 102.79
N ARG A 202 -20.15 75.43 102.38
CA ARG A 202 -19.29 76.51 102.88
C ARG A 202 -19.90 77.88 102.64
N THR A 203 -20.48 78.11 101.46
CA THR A 203 -21.09 79.40 101.11
C THR A 203 -22.32 79.69 101.97
N GLY A 204 -23.18 78.69 102.17
CA GLY A 204 -24.33 78.80 103.08
C GLY A 204 -23.95 78.99 104.55
N ASP A 205 -22.87 78.35 105.01
CA ASP A 205 -22.38 78.50 106.40
C ASP A 205 -21.64 79.84 106.59
N ALA A 206 -20.95 80.34 105.55
CA ALA A 206 -20.29 81.65 105.57
C ALA A 206 -21.30 82.82 105.63
N GLU A 207 -22.47 82.68 105.04
CA GLU A 207 -23.58 83.65 105.14
C GLU A 207 -24.19 83.69 106.55
N LYS A 208 -24.21 82.56 107.27
CA LYS A 208 -24.80 82.46 108.62
C LYS A 208 -23.85 82.84 109.75
N ALA A 209 -22.56 82.51 109.63
CA ALA A 209 -21.62 82.60 110.75
C ALA A 209 -20.76 83.88 110.77
N GLY A 210 -20.75 84.69 109.69
CA GLY A 210 -19.79 85.77 109.53
C GLY A 210 -18.36 85.23 109.29
N LYS A 211 -17.52 85.98 108.58
CA LYS A 211 -16.31 85.51 107.87
C LYS A 211 -15.16 84.88 108.71
N SER A 212 -15.35 84.53 110.00
CA SER A 212 -14.30 83.88 110.81
C SER A 212 -14.80 82.94 111.92
N SER A 213 -15.66 81.96 111.59
CA SER A 213 -15.95 80.83 112.49
C SER A 213 -14.91 79.71 112.33
N HIS A 214 -14.48 79.12 113.45
CA HIS A 214 -13.67 77.89 113.49
C HIS A 214 -14.31 76.72 112.72
N GLU A 215 -15.63 76.74 112.52
CA GLU A 215 -16.39 75.74 111.75
C GLU A 215 -16.09 75.80 110.24
N LEU A 216 -15.79 76.99 109.70
CA LEU A 216 -15.38 77.16 108.29
C LEU A 216 -13.99 76.59 108.02
N SER A 217 -13.12 76.52 109.03
CA SER A 217 -11.78 75.94 108.90
C SER A 217 -11.83 74.44 108.63
N GLY A 218 -12.80 73.72 109.22
CA GLY A 218 -12.99 72.29 108.98
C GLY A 218 -13.50 72.00 107.57
N LEU A 219 -14.43 72.82 107.07
CA LEU A 219 -14.92 72.76 105.70
C LEU A 219 -13.82 73.11 104.68
N ASN A 220 -13.03 74.16 104.94
CA ASN A 220 -11.90 74.53 104.08
C ASN A 220 -10.85 73.42 104.01
N ALA A 221 -10.53 72.75 105.14
CA ALA A 221 -9.60 71.62 105.14
C ALA A 221 -10.14 70.43 104.31
N GLN A 222 -11.44 70.15 104.35
CA GLN A 222 -12.06 69.09 103.55
C GLN A 222 -12.11 69.44 102.06
N ILE A 223 -12.37 70.71 101.72
CA ILE A 223 -12.32 71.21 100.33
C ILE A 223 -10.88 71.08 99.82
N ASP A 224 -9.87 71.56 100.57
CA ASP A 224 -8.46 71.46 100.17
C ASP A 224 -8.00 70.00 100.01
N GLU A 225 -8.49 69.09 100.86
CA GLU A 225 -8.17 67.66 100.76
C GLU A 225 -8.80 67.02 99.52
N ILE A 226 -10.09 67.29 99.25
CA ILE A 226 -10.78 66.75 98.08
C ILE A 226 -10.27 67.39 96.78
N GLN A 227 -9.89 68.66 96.81
CA GLN A 227 -9.22 69.35 95.70
C GLN A 227 -7.89 68.66 95.37
N LYS A 228 -7.03 68.42 96.38
CA LYS A 228 -5.77 67.69 96.19
C LYS A 228 -5.98 66.26 95.70
N GLN A 229 -7.00 65.58 96.19
CA GLN A 229 -7.37 64.23 95.72
C GLN A 229 -7.86 64.28 94.26
N SER A 230 -8.67 65.27 93.88
CA SER A 230 -9.16 65.46 92.51
C SER A 230 -8.02 65.78 91.54
N ASP A 231 -7.09 66.67 91.92
CA ASP A 231 -5.91 67.02 91.12
C ASP A 231 -4.95 65.85 90.92
N SER A 232 -4.94 64.89 91.86
CA SER A 232 -4.14 63.66 91.76
C SER A 232 -4.75 62.58 90.87
N ILE A 233 -6.02 62.73 90.49
CA ILE A 233 -6.75 61.76 89.66
C ILE A 233 -6.91 62.34 88.25
N PRO A 234 -6.50 61.60 87.20
CA PRO A 234 -6.65 62.09 85.83
C PRO A 234 -8.13 62.26 85.49
N GLN A 235 -8.46 63.43 84.92
CA GLN A 235 -9.80 63.81 84.50
C GLN A 235 -10.40 62.82 83.48
N MET A 236 -9.56 62.21 82.66
CA MET A 236 -9.96 61.22 81.67
C MET A 236 -9.42 59.83 82.02
N ALA A 237 -10.28 58.83 81.89
CA ALA A 237 -9.93 57.43 81.95
C ALA A 237 -10.05 56.83 80.53
N THR A 238 -9.06 56.04 80.16
CA THR A 238 -9.04 55.34 78.87
C THR A 238 -9.61 53.94 79.06
N ALA A 239 -10.74 53.64 78.44
CA ALA A 239 -11.31 52.30 78.38
C ALA A 239 -10.87 51.62 77.07
N ILE A 240 -10.14 50.51 77.18
CA ILE A 240 -9.69 49.71 76.05
C ILE A 240 -10.60 48.48 75.94
N THR A 241 -11.25 48.30 74.80
CA THR A 241 -12.06 47.09 74.52
C THR A 241 -11.27 46.14 73.64
N TYR A 242 -11.06 44.92 74.09
CA TYR A 242 -10.46 43.84 73.31
C TYR A 242 -11.55 42.94 72.72
N GLY A 243 -11.30 42.43 71.52
CA GLY A 243 -12.06 41.31 70.99
C GLY A 243 -11.32 40.62 69.87
N THR A 244 -11.99 39.72 69.17
CA THR A 244 -11.34 38.86 68.17
C THR A 244 -10.79 39.69 67.02
N SER A 245 -9.51 39.45 66.68
CA SER A 245 -8.89 40.14 65.56
C SER A 245 -9.62 39.80 64.25
N PRO A 246 -10.09 40.80 63.48
CA PRO A 246 -10.74 40.55 62.18
C PRO A 246 -9.82 39.80 61.21
N HIS A 247 -8.51 40.06 61.28
CA HIS A 247 -7.51 39.40 60.44
C HIS A 247 -7.31 37.92 60.82
N TYR A 248 -7.35 37.61 62.13
CA TYR A 248 -7.31 36.23 62.60
C TYR A 248 -8.55 35.45 62.13
N THR A 249 -9.75 36.03 62.25
CA THR A 249 -10.99 35.41 61.78
C THR A 249 -11.00 35.20 60.27
N TYR A 250 -10.50 36.18 59.49
CA TYR A 250 -10.37 36.06 58.04
C TYR A 250 -9.48 34.86 57.63
N ILE A 251 -8.29 34.75 58.23
CA ILE A 251 -7.37 33.63 57.95
C ILE A 251 -7.98 32.30 58.41
N GLN A 252 -8.70 32.29 59.54
CA GLN A 252 -9.36 31.08 60.03
C GLN A 252 -10.44 30.59 59.06
N ASN A 253 -11.24 31.49 58.49
CA ASN A 253 -12.24 31.14 57.48
C ASN A 253 -11.59 30.59 56.20
N GLU A 254 -10.53 31.25 55.70
CA GLU A 254 -9.76 30.74 54.57
C GLU A 254 -9.16 29.35 54.83
N LEU A 255 -8.65 29.10 56.05
CA LEU A 255 -8.13 27.78 56.44
C LEU A 255 -9.19 26.69 56.57
N ILE A 256 -10.48 27.06 56.68
CA ILE A 256 -11.59 26.11 56.64
C ILE A 256 -11.94 25.76 55.19
N GLU A 257 -11.86 26.72 54.26
CA GLU A 257 -12.24 26.53 52.86
C GLU A 257 -11.14 25.89 51.99
N LEU A 258 -9.86 26.15 52.30
CA LEU A 258 -8.74 25.67 51.48
C LEU A 258 -8.51 24.15 51.50
N PRO A 259 -8.61 23.43 52.63
CA PRO A 259 -8.34 21.98 52.66
C PRO A 259 -9.25 21.15 51.73
N PRO A 260 -10.58 21.37 51.69
CA PRO A 260 -11.45 20.73 50.69
C PRO A 260 -11.02 21.01 49.24
N THR A 261 -10.52 22.23 48.97
CA THR A 261 -10.03 22.59 47.64
C THR A 261 -8.75 21.83 47.29
N VAL A 262 -7.81 21.69 48.25
CA VAL A 262 -6.61 20.87 48.09
C VAL A 262 -6.98 19.42 47.79
N GLU A 263 -7.88 18.83 48.57
CA GLU A 263 -8.34 17.45 48.38
C GLU A 263 -9.02 17.26 47.01
N SER A 264 -9.81 18.24 46.57
CA SER A 264 -10.41 18.23 45.23
C SER A 264 -9.36 18.18 44.12
N TYR A 265 -8.32 19.01 44.20
CA TYR A 265 -7.22 18.98 43.21
C TYR A 265 -6.37 17.71 43.30
N GLU A 266 -6.18 17.15 44.48
CA GLU A 266 -5.49 15.85 44.65
C GLU A 266 -6.25 14.73 43.94
N ASN A 267 -7.57 14.66 44.16
CA ASN A 267 -8.43 13.67 43.52
C ASN A 267 -8.46 13.83 42.00
N GLU A 268 -8.59 15.07 41.50
CA GLU A 268 -8.54 15.35 40.07
C GLU A 268 -7.19 14.93 39.46
N THR A 269 -6.08 15.28 40.10
CA THR A 269 -4.73 14.93 39.66
C THR A 269 -4.56 13.40 39.58
N GLU A 270 -4.99 12.67 40.60
CA GLU A 270 -4.89 11.21 40.62
C GLU A 270 -5.79 10.54 39.57
N GLN A 271 -6.99 11.09 39.33
CA GLN A 271 -7.86 10.61 38.25
C GLN A 271 -7.22 10.84 36.87
N LEU A 272 -6.69 12.04 36.62
CA LEU A 272 -6.02 12.37 35.36
C LEU A 272 -4.78 11.49 35.12
N LYS A 273 -4.01 11.16 36.16
CA LYS A 273 -2.89 10.21 36.05
C LYS A 273 -3.35 8.82 35.61
N LYS A 274 -4.43 8.29 36.18
CA LYS A 274 -5.01 6.99 35.80
C LYS A 274 -5.51 7.00 34.37
N GLU A 275 -6.22 8.05 33.97
CA GLU A 275 -6.70 8.22 32.59
C GLU A 275 -5.54 8.31 31.60
N LYS A 276 -4.50 9.08 31.92
CA LYS A 276 -3.28 9.20 31.12
C LYS A 276 -2.56 7.85 30.98
N GLN A 277 -2.44 7.09 32.06
CA GLN A 277 -1.81 5.76 32.02
C GLN A 277 -2.60 4.79 31.13
N LYS A 278 -3.93 4.82 31.20
CA LYS A 278 -4.80 4.02 30.33
C LYS A 278 -4.62 4.43 28.86
N ALA A 279 -4.70 5.72 28.54
CA ALA A 279 -4.49 6.23 27.18
C ALA A 279 -3.09 5.85 26.64
N TYR A 280 -2.07 5.94 27.48
CA TYR A 280 -0.70 5.56 27.12
C TYR A 280 -0.56 4.06 26.86
N SER A 281 -1.23 3.19 27.64
CA SER A 281 -1.26 1.75 27.37
C SER A 281 -1.93 1.40 26.04
N GLN A 282 -3.04 2.09 25.71
CA GLN A 282 -3.74 1.91 24.44
C GLN A 282 -2.87 2.38 23.26
N LEU A 283 -2.21 3.53 23.41
CA LEU A 283 -1.27 4.07 22.43
C LEU A 283 -0.10 3.11 22.19
N ARG A 284 0.48 2.57 23.26
CA ARG A 284 1.59 1.61 23.17
C ARG A 284 1.17 0.33 22.44
N GLU A 285 0.00 -0.21 22.76
CA GLU A 285 -0.50 -1.42 22.10
C GLU A 285 -0.78 -1.17 20.62
N LEU A 286 -1.42 -0.05 20.28
CA LEU A 286 -1.66 0.33 18.89
C LEU A 286 -0.34 0.51 18.11
N LEU A 287 0.64 1.20 18.68
CA LEU A 287 1.96 1.38 18.07
C LEU A 287 2.73 0.06 17.90
N ARG A 288 2.48 -0.94 18.75
CA ARG A 288 3.08 -2.28 18.64
C ARG A 288 2.49 -3.06 17.47
N GLN A 289 1.18 -2.95 17.24
CA GLN A 289 0.46 -3.71 16.22
C GLN A 289 0.57 -3.09 14.82
N ILE A 290 0.58 -1.76 14.71
CA ILE A 290 0.57 -1.05 13.41
C ILE A 290 1.66 -1.55 12.44
N PRO A 291 2.93 -1.71 12.82
CA PRO A 291 3.97 -2.12 11.86
C PRO A 291 3.73 -3.50 11.24
N GLU A 292 3.36 -4.48 12.07
CA GLU A 292 3.07 -5.85 11.63
C GLU A 292 1.81 -5.88 10.75
N ASN A 293 0.78 -5.14 11.16
CA ASN A 293 -0.47 -5.02 10.42
C ASN A 293 -0.25 -4.31 9.07
N GLN A 294 0.50 -3.21 9.05
CA GLN A 294 0.85 -2.47 7.85
C GLN A 294 1.66 -3.33 6.88
N HIS A 295 2.61 -4.13 7.39
CA HIS A 295 3.38 -5.04 6.56
C HIS A 295 2.49 -6.08 5.88
N THR A 296 1.64 -6.76 6.67
CA THR A 296 0.71 -7.79 6.18
C THR A 296 -0.28 -7.21 5.17
N PHE A 297 -0.88 -6.06 5.46
CA PHE A 297 -1.78 -5.35 4.55
C PHE A 297 -1.09 -4.98 3.23
N THR A 298 0.13 -4.44 3.30
CA THR A 298 0.89 -4.05 2.11
C THR A 298 1.25 -5.26 1.26
N GLN A 299 1.61 -6.40 1.89
CA GLN A 299 1.87 -7.65 1.18
C GLN A 299 0.62 -8.18 0.47
N LEU A 300 -0.53 -8.22 1.14
CA LEU A 300 -1.80 -8.67 0.54
C LEU A 300 -2.19 -7.78 -0.64
N ARG A 301 -2.08 -6.46 -0.47
CA ARG A 301 -2.33 -5.49 -1.55
C ARG A 301 -1.40 -5.70 -2.74
N ALA A 302 -0.11 -5.90 -2.49
CA ALA A 302 0.87 -6.15 -3.55
C ALA A 302 0.60 -7.47 -4.30
N LYS A 303 0.15 -8.53 -3.61
CA LYS A 303 -0.26 -9.79 -4.25
C LYS A 303 -1.47 -9.59 -5.16
N ILE A 304 -2.48 -8.84 -4.71
CA ILE A 304 -3.66 -8.52 -5.53
C ILE A 304 -3.26 -7.72 -6.77
N GLU A 305 -2.40 -6.71 -6.60
CA GLU A 305 -1.88 -5.91 -7.71
C GLU A 305 -1.12 -6.77 -8.72
N LEU A 306 -0.21 -7.63 -8.25
CA LEU A 306 0.53 -8.57 -9.10
C LEU A 306 -0.42 -9.51 -9.87
N ALA A 307 -1.40 -10.10 -9.19
CA ALA A 307 -2.40 -10.96 -9.82
C ALA A 307 -3.23 -10.18 -10.86
N GLY A 308 -3.57 -8.92 -10.59
CA GLY A 308 -4.21 -8.01 -11.53
C GLY A 308 -3.37 -7.75 -12.79
N THR A 309 -2.07 -7.47 -12.62
CA THR A 309 -1.16 -7.28 -13.77
C THR A 309 -0.99 -8.56 -14.59
N LEU A 310 -0.93 -9.72 -13.93
CA LEU A 310 -0.87 -11.01 -14.60
C LEU A 310 -2.16 -11.28 -15.40
N LYS A 311 -3.32 -10.96 -14.84
CA LYS A 311 -4.60 -11.06 -15.54
C LYS A 311 -4.62 -10.19 -16.80
N GLU A 312 -4.15 -8.94 -16.70
CA GLU A 312 -4.07 -8.03 -17.84
C GLU A 312 -3.16 -8.57 -18.95
N GLU A 313 -1.99 -9.11 -18.60
CA GLU A 313 -1.07 -9.72 -19.57
C GLU A 313 -1.70 -10.97 -20.23
N ILE A 314 -2.39 -11.83 -19.47
CA ILE A 314 -3.09 -13.00 -20.02
C ILE A 314 -4.18 -12.56 -21.00
N GLU A 315 -4.95 -11.51 -20.69
CA GLU A 315 -5.98 -10.97 -21.59
C GLU A 315 -5.36 -10.40 -22.88
N LYS A 316 -4.22 -9.69 -22.79
CA LYS A 316 -3.48 -9.24 -23.98
C LYS A 316 -3.07 -10.40 -24.86
N ARG A 317 -2.47 -11.45 -24.29
CA ARG A 317 -2.08 -12.67 -25.03
C ARG A 317 -3.26 -13.40 -25.64
N TYR A 318 -4.40 -13.42 -24.94
CA TYR A 318 -5.62 -14.02 -25.45
C TYR A 318 -6.12 -13.28 -26.69
N LEU A 319 -6.20 -11.95 -26.63
CA LEU A 319 -6.59 -11.10 -27.75
C LEU A 319 -5.60 -11.21 -28.93
N GLU A 320 -4.30 -11.21 -28.67
CA GLU A 320 -3.27 -11.45 -29.70
C GLU A 320 -3.50 -12.79 -30.41
N SER A 321 -3.75 -13.87 -29.65
CA SER A 321 -4.01 -15.19 -30.21
C SER A 321 -5.31 -15.24 -31.02
N GLU A 322 -6.34 -14.48 -30.62
CA GLU A 322 -7.60 -14.38 -31.35
C GLU A 322 -7.42 -13.64 -32.68
N ILE A 323 -6.69 -12.52 -32.69
CA ILE A 323 -6.37 -11.75 -33.90
C ILE A 323 -5.59 -12.62 -34.90
N ILE A 324 -4.51 -13.28 -34.46
CA ILE A 324 -3.68 -14.12 -35.34
C ILE A 324 -4.52 -15.27 -35.92
N SER A 325 -5.37 -15.90 -35.09
CA SER A 325 -6.29 -16.94 -35.57
C SER A 325 -7.27 -16.39 -36.62
N ALA A 326 -7.82 -15.21 -36.41
CA ALA A 326 -8.72 -14.57 -37.38
C ALA A 326 -8.00 -14.25 -38.70
N GLU A 327 -6.82 -13.63 -38.65
CA GLU A 327 -6.02 -13.29 -39.83
C GLU A 327 -5.64 -14.52 -40.65
N SER A 328 -5.21 -15.61 -39.99
CA SER A 328 -4.83 -16.86 -40.66
C SER A 328 -5.96 -17.55 -41.44
N ASN A 329 -7.22 -17.20 -41.17
CA ASN A 329 -8.38 -17.76 -41.87
C ASN A 329 -8.85 -16.90 -43.06
N VAL A 330 -8.41 -15.63 -43.19
CA VAL A 330 -8.96 -14.67 -44.15
C VAL A 330 -8.26 -14.71 -45.52
N THR A 331 -7.00 -15.12 -45.60
CA THR A 331 -6.25 -15.19 -46.86
C THR A 331 -6.30 -16.60 -47.47
N ALA A 332 -7.19 -16.82 -48.43
CA ALA A 332 -7.31 -18.09 -49.16
C ALA A 332 -6.00 -18.55 -49.86
N SER A 333 -5.08 -17.61 -50.16
CA SER A 333 -3.78 -17.88 -50.77
C SER A 333 -2.71 -18.37 -49.77
N GLN A 334 -2.87 -18.07 -48.48
CA GLN A 334 -1.87 -18.32 -47.43
C GLN A 334 -2.44 -19.24 -46.35
N LYS A 335 -2.85 -20.45 -46.75
CA LYS A 335 -3.40 -21.43 -45.83
C LYS A 335 -2.28 -22.16 -45.08
N GLY A 336 -2.32 -22.12 -43.74
CA GLY A 336 -1.33 -22.80 -42.89
C GLY A 336 0.08 -22.20 -42.99
N GLY A 337 0.20 -20.89 -43.26
CA GLY A 337 1.50 -20.22 -43.37
C GLY A 337 2.37 -20.66 -44.56
N ILE A 338 1.75 -21.24 -45.59
CA ILE A 338 2.39 -21.61 -46.86
C ILE A 338 1.61 -20.89 -47.97
N GLU A 339 2.32 -20.14 -48.80
CA GLU A 339 1.78 -19.50 -50.00
C GLU A 339 2.31 -20.23 -51.24
N ILE A 340 1.42 -20.53 -52.20
CA ILE A 340 1.83 -21.12 -53.48
C ILE A 340 2.19 -19.97 -54.41
N VAL A 341 3.49 -19.73 -54.57
CA VAL A 341 4.03 -18.64 -55.38
C VAL A 341 4.02 -18.99 -56.88
N ASP A 342 4.32 -20.24 -57.23
CA ASP A 342 4.30 -20.76 -58.59
C ASP A 342 3.60 -22.11 -58.65
N VAL A 343 2.67 -22.27 -59.59
CA VAL A 343 1.86 -23.48 -59.78
C VAL A 343 2.54 -24.35 -60.82
N ALA A 344 2.65 -25.65 -60.57
CA ALA A 344 3.24 -26.56 -61.55
C ALA A 344 2.38 -26.62 -62.83
N VAL A 345 2.98 -26.33 -63.98
CA VAL A 345 2.35 -26.37 -65.30
C VAL A 345 2.94 -27.53 -66.12
N PRO A 346 2.13 -28.27 -66.91
CA PRO A 346 2.64 -29.32 -67.80
C PRO A 346 3.69 -28.78 -68.78
N ARG A 347 4.87 -29.42 -68.79
CA ARG A 347 5.98 -29.04 -69.68
C ARG A 347 5.90 -29.82 -70.99
N LYS A 348 5.55 -29.14 -72.08
CA LYS A 348 5.45 -29.67 -73.46
C LYS A 348 6.74 -30.30 -74.03
N VAL A 349 7.87 -30.19 -73.35
CA VAL A 349 9.17 -30.70 -73.80
C VAL A 349 9.69 -31.72 -72.80
N PRO A 350 10.03 -32.95 -73.23
CA PRO A 350 10.52 -33.98 -72.32
C PRO A 350 11.86 -33.57 -71.71
N VAL A 351 11.97 -33.72 -70.38
CA VAL A 351 13.19 -33.37 -69.63
C VAL A 351 14.25 -34.48 -69.76
N SER A 352 13.83 -35.72 -70.03
CA SER A 352 14.68 -36.88 -70.30
C SER A 352 14.00 -37.83 -71.32
N PRO A 353 14.77 -38.57 -72.14
CA PRO A 353 16.23 -38.57 -72.26
C PRO A 353 16.79 -37.35 -73.03
N GLN A 354 17.96 -36.87 -72.62
CA GLN A 354 18.65 -35.75 -73.30
C GLN A 354 19.28 -36.25 -74.60
N PHE A 355 18.50 -36.27 -75.69
CA PHE A 355 18.94 -36.78 -77.01
C PHE A 355 20.28 -36.19 -77.45
N LYS A 356 20.52 -34.90 -77.17
CA LYS A 356 21.81 -34.23 -77.45
C LYS A 356 23.00 -34.90 -76.76
N LEU A 357 22.86 -35.26 -75.48
CA LEU A 357 23.91 -35.93 -74.71
C LEU A 357 24.14 -37.36 -75.24
N ILE A 358 23.05 -38.08 -75.56
CA ILE A 358 23.14 -39.43 -76.14
C ILE A 358 23.88 -39.40 -77.48
N VAL A 359 23.59 -38.43 -78.34
CA VAL A 359 24.27 -38.28 -79.64
C VAL A 359 25.76 -38.00 -79.47
N ILE A 360 26.15 -37.13 -78.52
CA ILE A 360 27.56 -36.85 -78.22
C ILE A 360 28.25 -38.12 -77.71
N LEU A 361 27.63 -38.82 -76.75
CA LEU A 361 28.19 -40.05 -76.18
C LEU A 361 28.34 -41.15 -77.25
N ALA A 362 27.33 -41.33 -78.09
CA ALA A 362 27.36 -42.26 -79.21
C ALA A 362 28.45 -41.91 -80.23
N GLY A 363 28.67 -40.61 -80.48
CA GLY A 363 29.76 -40.13 -81.34
C GLY A 363 31.15 -40.47 -80.77
N VAL A 364 31.38 -40.22 -79.48
CA VAL A 364 32.66 -40.53 -78.83
C VAL A 364 32.92 -42.04 -78.80
N VAL A 365 31.90 -42.83 -78.43
CA VAL A 365 31.99 -44.30 -78.41
C VAL A 365 32.20 -44.86 -79.82
N GLY A 366 31.49 -44.32 -80.81
CA GLY A 366 31.63 -44.70 -82.22
C GLY A 366 33.01 -44.38 -82.79
N LEU A 367 33.59 -43.23 -82.43
CA LEU A 367 34.96 -42.86 -82.83
C LEU A 367 35.99 -43.79 -82.18
N CYS A 368 35.86 -44.07 -80.87
CA CYS A 368 36.73 -45.03 -80.20
C CYS A 368 36.67 -46.39 -80.88
N LEU A 369 35.47 -46.96 -81.08
CA LEU A 369 35.30 -48.25 -81.75
C LEU A 369 35.84 -48.24 -83.19
N GLY A 370 35.64 -47.14 -83.92
CA GLY A 370 36.18 -46.97 -85.27
C GLY A 370 37.70 -46.99 -85.32
N VAL A 371 38.37 -46.29 -84.40
CA VAL A 371 39.83 -46.30 -84.27
C VAL A 371 40.33 -47.69 -83.87
N THR A 372 39.70 -48.35 -82.90
CA THR A 372 40.10 -49.71 -82.48
C THR A 372 39.97 -50.71 -83.63
N LEU A 373 38.89 -50.62 -84.42
CA LEU A 373 38.66 -51.49 -85.57
C LEU A 373 39.66 -51.21 -86.71
N ALA A 374 39.96 -49.93 -86.98
CA ALA A 374 40.97 -49.55 -87.95
C ALA A 374 42.37 -50.09 -87.57
N LEU A 375 42.76 -49.97 -86.30
CA LEU A 375 44.02 -50.52 -85.79
C LEU A 375 44.08 -52.05 -85.89
N LEU A 376 42.97 -52.75 -85.60
CA LEU A 376 42.88 -54.19 -85.79
C LEU A 376 43.08 -54.59 -87.25
N ILE A 377 42.44 -53.89 -88.20
CA ILE A 377 42.59 -54.16 -89.63
C ILE A 377 44.02 -53.92 -90.09
N GLU A 378 44.65 -52.81 -89.67
CA GLU A 378 46.06 -52.47 -89.95
C GLU A 378 47.01 -53.55 -89.42
N TYR A 379 46.78 -54.02 -88.20
CA TYR A 379 47.58 -55.07 -87.55
C TYR A 379 47.55 -56.38 -88.36
N PHE A 380 46.35 -56.82 -88.79
CA PHE A 380 46.22 -58.02 -89.62
C PHE A 380 46.76 -57.83 -91.05
N LYS A 381 46.69 -56.63 -91.62
CA LYS A 381 47.27 -56.31 -92.94
C LYS A 381 48.80 -56.21 -92.95
N SER A 382 49.42 -55.84 -91.84
CA SER A 382 50.89 -55.71 -91.73
C SER A 382 51.60 -57.05 -91.45
N PHE A 383 50.86 -58.11 -91.13
CA PHE A 383 51.42 -59.42 -90.79
C PHE A 383 52.07 -60.23 -91.95
N PRO A 384 51.75 -60.05 -93.26
CA PRO A 384 52.35 -60.88 -94.31
C PRO A 384 53.65 -60.34 -94.94
N ASN A 385 54.17 -59.17 -94.55
CA ASN A 385 55.37 -58.57 -95.17
C ASN A 385 56.64 -58.55 -94.29
N SER A 386 56.65 -59.20 -93.13
CA SER A 386 57.83 -59.29 -92.23
C SER A 386 58.51 -60.67 -92.18
N LEU A 387 58.17 -61.59 -93.10
CA LEU A 387 58.82 -62.91 -93.26
C LEU A 387 59.62 -63.05 -94.58
N GLN A 388 60.01 -61.94 -95.20
CA GLN A 388 61.08 -61.90 -96.20
C GLN A 388 62.17 -60.92 -95.76
N ASN A 389 62.93 -61.33 -94.76
CA ASN A 389 64.37 -61.15 -94.64
C ASN A 389 64.93 -62.12 -93.60
#